data_AF-A0A932XRS9-F1
#
_entry.id   AF-A0A932XRS9-F1
#
_cell.length_a   1.000
_cell.length_b   1.000
_cell.length_c   1.000
_cell.angle_alpha   90.00
_cell.angle_beta   90.00
_cell.angle_gamma   90.00
#
_symmetry.space_group_name_H-M   'P 1'
#
loop_
_entity.id
_entity.type
_entity.pdbx_description
1 polymer ?
#
loop_
_entity_poly.entity_id
_entity_poly.type
_entity_poly.pdbx_seq_one_letter_code
_entity_poly.pdbx_strand_id
1 'polypeptide(L)'
;MEKLWTTTEAAQCLGIHDADVEQLVKQGKLIGYKLGGQFLRFRPDQVEALKGQIRFRPNPSKAMARRADSFASQCRDFFYFYDFYIVSATLLAVVVIYLVASG
;
A
#
# COMPACT_ATOMS: atom_id res chain seq x y z
N MET A 1 -12.10 -23.66 18.61
CA MET A 1 -11.76 -23.10 17.28
C MET A 1 -11.58 -21.60 17.47
N GLU A 2 -10.34 -21.12 17.65
CA GLU A 2 -10.09 -19.67 17.76
C GLU A 2 -10.33 -19.04 16.38
N LYS A 3 -11.31 -18.14 16.27
CA LYS A 3 -11.64 -17.46 15.01
C LYS A 3 -10.60 -16.36 14.77
N LEU A 4 -9.65 -16.61 13.88
CA LEU A 4 -8.66 -15.63 13.45
C LEU A 4 -9.29 -14.63 12.47
N TRP A 5 -9.02 -13.34 12.65
CA TRP A 5 -9.49 -12.28 11.77
C TRP A 5 -8.53 -12.00 10.63
N THR A 6 -9.10 -11.59 9.51
CA THR A 6 -8.35 -11.06 8.35
C THR A 6 -7.93 -9.61 8.59
N THR A 7 -6.99 -9.10 7.78
CA THR A 7 -6.55 -7.69 7.84
C THR A 7 -7.71 -6.72 7.74
N THR A 8 -8.68 -6.99 6.85
CA THR A 8 -9.84 -6.14 6.64
C THR A 8 -10.82 -6.16 7.83
N GLU A 9 -11.03 -7.33 8.45
CA GLU A 9 -11.86 -7.43 9.67
C GLU A 9 -11.20 -6.71 10.87
N ALA A 10 -9.87 -6.85 11.02
CA ALA A 10 -9.13 -6.13 12.04
C ALA A 10 -9.19 -4.61 11.80
N ALA A 11 -9.03 -4.17 10.55
CA ALA A 11 -9.14 -2.77 10.14
C ALA A 11 -10.51 -2.18 10.47
N GLN A 12 -11.59 -2.91 10.15
CA GLN A 12 -12.96 -2.50 10.47
C GLN A 12 -13.20 -2.41 11.99
N CYS A 13 -12.68 -3.36 12.77
CA CYS A 13 -12.85 -3.36 14.22
C CYS A 13 -12.10 -2.20 14.91
N LEU A 14 -10.92 -1.86 14.38
CA LEU A 14 -10.08 -0.74 14.85
C LEU A 14 -10.51 0.61 14.25
N GLY A 15 -11.34 0.63 13.20
CA GLY A 15 -11.75 1.84 12.48
C GLY A 15 -10.59 2.52 11.72
N ILE A 16 -9.60 1.74 11.29
CA ILE A 16 -8.39 2.21 10.58
C ILE A 16 -8.30 1.59 9.19
N HIS A 17 -7.39 2.07 8.35
CA HIS A 17 -7.18 1.51 7.02
C HIS A 17 -6.29 0.26 7.06
N ASP A 18 -6.43 -0.66 6.11
CA ASP A 18 -5.66 -1.91 6.04
C ASP A 18 -4.14 -1.68 6.09
N ALA A 19 -3.67 -0.60 5.45
CA ALA A 19 -2.26 -0.19 5.50
C ALA A 19 -1.79 0.25 6.90
N ASP A 20 -2.67 0.83 7.72
CA ASP A 20 -2.36 1.16 9.12
C ASP A 20 -2.25 -0.10 9.97
N VAL A 21 -3.09 -1.11 9.71
CA VAL A 21 -3.00 -2.43 10.36
C VAL A 21 -1.64 -3.05 10.07
N GLU A 22 -1.21 -3.06 8.80
CA GLU A 22 0.12 -3.57 8.43
C GLU A 22 1.25 -2.80 9.10
N GLN A 23 1.12 -1.48 9.21
CA GLN A 23 2.12 -0.66 9.92
C GLN A 23 2.15 -0.97 11.42
N LEU A 24 1.02 -1.23 12.06
CA LEU A 24 0.96 -1.66 13.45
C LEU A 24 1.65 -3.01 13.67
N VAL A 25 1.57 -3.91 12.68
CA VAL A 25 2.33 -5.16 12.72
C VAL A 25 3.82 -4.93 12.53
N LYS A 26 4.23 -4.08 11.58
CA LYS A 26 5.63 -3.70 11.38
C LYS A 26 6.23 -3.02 12.62
N GLN A 27 5.42 -2.27 13.37
CA GLN A 27 5.81 -1.63 14.63
C GLN A 27 5.82 -2.60 15.83
N GLY A 28 5.43 -3.86 15.65
CA GLY A 28 5.34 -4.85 16.73
C GLY A 28 4.20 -4.60 17.73
N LYS A 29 3.30 -3.65 17.44
CA LYS A 29 2.15 -3.33 18.29
C LYS A 29 0.99 -4.30 18.13
N LEU A 30 0.95 -5.01 17.00
CA LEU A 30 -0.07 -5.99 16.68
C LEU A 30 0.64 -7.25 16.17
N ILE A 31 0.33 -8.42 16.75
CA ILE A 31 0.97 -9.68 16.33
C ILE A 31 0.16 -10.24 15.15
N GLY A 32 0.75 -10.13 13.97
CA GLY A 32 0.22 -10.67 12.73
C GLY A 32 0.87 -12.00 12.37
N TYR A 33 0.10 -13.07 12.25
CA TYR A 33 0.61 -14.37 11.81
C TYR A 33 0.58 -14.44 10.28
N LYS A 34 1.74 -14.62 9.65
CA LYS A 34 1.83 -14.90 8.21
C LYS A 34 1.51 -16.37 7.95
N LEU A 35 0.41 -16.67 7.25
CA LEU A 35 0.14 -18.04 6.78
C LEU A 35 0.52 -18.16 5.30
N GLY A 36 1.36 -19.13 4.93
CA GLY A 36 1.57 -19.46 3.51
C GLY A 36 2.12 -18.33 2.63
N GLY A 37 2.90 -17.40 3.17
CA GLY A 37 3.55 -16.33 2.40
C GLY A 37 2.68 -15.10 2.08
N GLN A 38 1.35 -15.20 2.22
CA GLN A 38 0.42 -14.08 2.12
C GLN A 38 -0.71 -14.26 3.14
N PHE A 39 -1.11 -13.16 3.80
CA PHE A 39 -2.14 -13.02 4.84
C PHE A 39 -1.65 -12.99 6.30
N LEU A 40 -2.04 -11.91 6.95
CA LEU A 40 -1.74 -11.54 8.32
C LEU A 40 -2.99 -11.82 9.16
N ARG A 41 -3.05 -13.02 9.76
CA ARG A 41 -4.16 -13.41 10.63
C ARG A 41 -3.97 -12.81 12.02
N PHE A 42 -5.03 -12.22 12.55
CA PHE A 42 -5.04 -11.54 13.84
C PHE A 42 -5.87 -12.32 14.87
N ARG A 43 -5.40 -12.38 16.11
CA ARG A 43 -6.21 -12.87 17.22
C ARG A 43 -7.20 -11.77 17.63
N PRO A 44 -8.51 -12.07 17.71
CA PRO A 44 -9.53 -11.07 18.04
C PRO A 44 -9.27 -10.41 19.39
N ASP A 45 -8.83 -11.19 20.39
CA ASP A 45 -8.52 -10.70 21.74
C ASP A 45 -7.45 -9.59 21.74
N GLN A 46 -6.47 -9.67 20.85
CA GLN A 46 -5.41 -8.67 20.74
C GLN A 46 -5.88 -7.41 20.02
N VAL A 47 -6.71 -7.57 18.99
CA VAL A 47 -7.30 -6.44 18.25
C VAL A 47 -8.24 -5.64 19.17
N GLU A 48 -9.02 -6.34 19.99
CA GLU A 48 -9.96 -5.72 20.92
C GLU A 48 -9.26 -5.07 22.12
N ALA A 49 -8.20 -5.69 22.66
CA ALA A 49 -7.34 -5.06 23.67
C ALA A 49 -6.70 -3.76 23.15
N LEU A 50 -6.29 -3.76 21.88
CA LEU A 50 -5.70 -2.59 21.23
C LEU A 50 -6.72 -1.47 21.00
N LYS A 51 -7.98 -1.81 20.71
CA LYS A 51 -9.10 -0.87 20.60
C LYS A 51 -9.33 -0.11 21.91
N GLY A 52 -9.15 -0.77 23.05
CA GLY A 52 -9.27 -0.15 24.38
C GLY A 52 -8.09 0.76 24.74
N GLN A 53 -6.87 0.40 24.35
CA GLN A 53 -5.65 1.16 24.68
C GLN A 53 -5.37 2.33 23.73
N ILE A 54 -5.74 2.20 22.46
CA ILE A 54 -5.41 3.19 21.44
C ILE A 54 -6.70 3.92 21.06
N ARG A 55 -6.99 5.02 21.77
CA ARG A 55 -7.75 6.12 21.14
C ARG A 55 -6.90 6.64 19.98
N PHE A 56 -7.01 5.99 18.83
CA PHE A 56 -6.29 6.38 17.63
C PHE A 56 -6.83 7.75 17.24
N ARG A 57 -6.13 8.81 17.66
CA ARG A 57 -6.38 10.15 17.17
C ARG A 57 -5.84 10.12 15.74
N PRO A 58 -6.69 10.08 14.70
CA PRO A 58 -6.19 10.09 13.33
C PRO A 58 -5.43 11.40 13.21
N ASN A 59 -4.10 11.32 13.14
CA ASN A 59 -3.28 12.52 12.99
C ASN A 59 -3.36 12.87 11.49
N PRO A 60 -4.13 13.90 11.10
CA PRO A 60 -4.41 14.19 9.70
C PRO A 60 -3.12 14.49 8.91
N SER A 61 -2.06 14.93 9.61
CA SER A 61 -0.75 15.21 9.02
C SER A 61 -0.06 13.97 8.43
N LYS A 62 -0.18 12.79 9.06
CA LYS A 62 0.42 11.54 8.54
C LYS A 62 -0.44 10.91 7.45
N ALA A 63 -1.75 11.05 7.53
CA ALA A 63 -2.66 10.59 6.48
C ALA A 63 -2.43 11.35 5.15
N MET A 64 -2.16 12.66 5.23
CA MET A 64 -1.89 13.47 4.03
C MET A 64 -0.53 13.17 3.39
N ALA A 65 0.52 12.99 4.20
CA ALA A 65 1.84 12.60 3.71
C ALA A 65 1.81 11.22 3.02
N ARG A 66 1.07 10.25 3.56
CA ARG A 66 0.92 8.92 2.94
C ARG A 66 0.06 8.95 1.68
N ARG A 67 -0.92 9.84 1.59
CA ARG A 67 -1.72 10.03 0.36
C ARG A 67 -0.82 10.56 -0.75
N ALA A 68 0.06 11.53 -0.45
CA ALA A 68 1.04 12.03 -1.38
C ALA A 68 2.02 10.94 -1.84
N ASP A 69 2.49 10.09 -0.92
CA ASP A 69 3.34 8.93 -1.25
C ASP A 69 2.60 7.88 -2.08
N SER A 70 1.32 7.65 -1.81
CA SER A 70 0.48 6.72 -2.59
C SER A 70 0.27 7.20 -4.02
N PHE A 71 0.13 8.50 -4.25
CA PHE A 71 0.04 9.06 -5.60
C PHE A 71 1.37 9.04 -6.33
N ALA A 72 2.47 9.38 -5.63
CA ALA A 72 3.81 9.33 -6.22
C ALA A 72 4.23 7.89 -6.58
N SER A 73 3.89 6.91 -5.73
CA SER A 73 4.11 5.48 -6.01
C SER A 73 3.22 4.98 -7.14
N GLN A 74 1.93 5.33 -7.18
CA GLN A 74 1.05 4.97 -8.31
C GLN A 74 1.54 5.51 -9.65
N CYS A 75 2.00 6.76 -9.69
CA CYS A 75 2.60 7.31 -10.91
C CYS A 75 3.86 6.54 -11.30
N ARG A 76 4.74 6.23 -10.34
CA ARG A 76 5.96 5.46 -10.60
C ARG A 76 5.66 4.06 -11.10
N ASP A 77 4.69 3.37 -10.49
CA ASP A 77 4.26 2.03 -10.89
C ASP A 77 3.68 2.04 -12.30
N PHE A 78 2.95 3.10 -12.67
CA PHE A 78 2.50 3.32 -14.04
C PHE A 78 3.70 3.45 -14.99
N PHE A 79 4.66 4.34 -14.72
CA PHE A 79 5.85 4.48 -15.57
C PHE A 79 6.69 3.21 -15.67
N TYR A 80 6.79 2.42 -14.59
CA TYR A 80 7.51 1.15 -14.58
C TYR A 80 6.77 0.07 -15.37
N PHE A 81 5.44 0.01 -15.27
CA PHE A 81 4.62 -0.93 -16.05
C PHE A 81 4.60 -0.60 -17.55
N TYR A 82 4.66 0.70 -17.90
CA TYR A 82 4.66 1.17 -19.28
C TYR A 82 6.08 1.47 -19.82
N ASP A 83 7.12 0.96 -19.18
CA ASP A 83 8.52 1.22 -19.55
C ASP A 83 8.83 0.87 -21.02
N PHE A 84 8.38 -0.29 -21.49
CA PHE A 84 8.53 -0.75 -22.87
C PHE A 84 7.80 0.16 -23.89
N TYR A 85 6.62 0.66 -23.52
CA TYR A 85 5.84 1.56 -24.38
C TYR A 85 6.50 2.94 -24.48
N ILE A 86 7.07 3.44 -23.39
CA ILE A 86 7.78 4.72 -23.37
C ILE A 86 9.05 4.64 -24.22
N VAL A 87 9.82 3.55 -24.09
CA VAL A 87 11.03 3.34 -24.89
C VAL A 87 10.69 3.22 -26.38
N SER A 88 9.69 2.42 -26.73
CA SER A 88 9.27 2.25 -28.13
C SER A 88 8.72 3.54 -28.74
N ALA A 89 7.90 4.29 -28.01
CA ALA A 89 7.40 5.60 -28.46
C ALA A 89 8.54 6.60 -28.67
N THR A 90 9.53 6.61 -27.77
CA THR A 90 10.72 7.48 -27.89
C THR A 90 11.54 7.12 -29.12
N LEU A 91 11.80 5.83 -29.34
CA LEU A 91 12.56 5.33 -30.48
C LEU A 91 11.84 5.68 -31.81
N LEU A 92 10.53 5.46 -31.86
CA LEU A 92 9.70 5.82 -33.02
C LEU A 92 9.73 7.32 -33.29
N ALA A 93 9.59 8.16 -32.26
CA ALA A 93 9.67 9.61 -32.39
C ALA A 93 11.03 10.06 -32.95
N VAL A 94 12.13 9.48 -32.47
CA VAL A 94 13.48 9.77 -32.99
C VAL A 94 13.60 9.39 -34.46
N VAL A 95 13.10 8.22 -34.86
CA VAL A 95 13.12 7.79 -36.28
C VAL A 95 12.31 8.74 -37.16
N VAL A 96 11.13 9.15 -36.73
CA VAL A 96 10.29 10.10 -37.48
C VAL A 96 10.97 11.46 -37.62
N ILE A 97 11.53 11.99 -36.53
CA ILE A 97 12.28 13.26 -36.55
C ILE A 97 13.49 13.15 -37.48
N TYR A 98 14.23 12.04 -37.41
CA TYR A 98 15.38 11.80 -38.27
C TYR A 98 14.99 11.78 -39.75
N LEU A 99 13.93 11.05 -40.11
CA LEU A 99 13.43 10.99 -41.48
C LEU A 99 13.06 12.37 -42.02
N VAL A 100 12.32 13.16 -41.23
CA VAL A 100 11.92 14.54 -41.61
C VAL A 100 13.11 15.48 -41.74
N ALA A 101 14.15 15.32 -40.91
CA ALA A 101 15.35 16.15 -40.98
C ALA A 101 16.34 15.72 -42.09
N SER A 102 16.28 14.46 -42.52
CA SER A 102 17.17 13.88 -43.55
C SER A 102 16.63 13.93 -44.97
N GLY A 103 15.31 14.13 -45.12
CA GLY A 103 14.63 14.33 -46.40
C GLY A 103 14.52 15.80 -46.77
#